data_AF-A0A524KZN1-F1
#
_entry.id   AF-A0A524KZN1-F1
#
_cell.length_a   1.000
_cell.length_b   1.000
_cell.length_c   1.000
_cell.angle_alpha   90.00
_cell.angle_beta   90.00
_cell.angle_gamma   90.00
#
_symmetry.space_group_name_H-M   'P 1'
#
loop_
_entity.id
_entity.type
_entity.pdbx_description
1 polymer ?
#
loop_
_entity_poly.entity_id
_entity_poly.type
_entity_poly.pdbx_seq_one_letter_code
_entity_poly.pdbx_strand_id
1 'polypeptide(L)'
;MGFSKDILKIDCQSEAERICLFIKNQVLSMHRKGIVIGLSGGVDSALSAALSVKAIGREKVLALLLPDKESSTQSAEFAIRQAKLLQIETMTIDITPVLQAFGTYEKRDAVAKAIYPEFGEGYMLKITLPSDILNKDGLNFFTLTTVDPQGNIKTTRLNNEQAQGIIAATCTKHRTRMMTQYYYSEKSNYLVCGTTNRSEAIQGLFVKYGDGGVDIEPITHLYKNQVFQLAEYLGVIPEIISRAPCPDTYSAPVTDEEWYFRMPFEQLDLLLYAWESRIEISEVCRVMELTEDQVKRVFRDFANKHNATLHLSQMPPTLV
;
A
#
# COMPACT_ATOMS: atom_id res chain seq x y z
N MET A 1 -27.36 0.41 -12.35
CA MET A 1 -27.36 -0.79 -11.50
C MET A 1 -27.59 -0.34 -10.07
N GLY A 2 -28.40 -1.07 -9.29
CA GLY A 2 -28.52 -0.80 -7.84
C GLY A 2 -27.27 -1.25 -7.09
N PHE A 3 -27.04 -0.71 -5.90
CA PHE A 3 -25.91 -1.12 -5.06
C PHE A 3 -26.14 -2.56 -4.57
N SER A 4 -25.10 -3.40 -4.65
CA SER A 4 -25.16 -4.81 -4.27
C SER A 4 -23.79 -5.31 -3.80
N LYS A 5 -23.74 -6.44 -3.09
CA LYS A 5 -22.47 -7.07 -2.66
C LYS A 5 -21.60 -7.53 -3.85
N ASP A 6 -22.20 -7.67 -5.03
CA ASP A 6 -21.54 -8.10 -6.25
C ASP A 6 -21.08 -6.93 -7.14
N ILE A 7 -21.30 -5.67 -6.71
CA ILE A 7 -21.03 -4.48 -7.55
C ILE A 7 -19.55 -4.34 -7.95
N LEU A 8 -18.64 -4.96 -7.20
CA LEU A 8 -17.20 -4.95 -7.45
C LEU A 8 -16.71 -6.18 -8.24
N LYS A 9 -17.59 -7.08 -8.65
CA LYS A 9 -17.22 -8.19 -9.57
C LYS A 9 -16.92 -7.62 -10.95
N ILE A 10 -15.80 -8.03 -11.53
CA ILE A 10 -15.35 -7.54 -12.84
C ILE A 10 -15.13 -8.70 -13.82
N ASP A 11 -15.21 -8.39 -15.11
CA ASP A 11 -14.68 -9.27 -16.16
C ASP A 11 -13.15 -9.13 -16.18
N CYS A 12 -12.46 -10.06 -15.52
CA CYS A 12 -11.01 -10.03 -15.39
C CYS A 12 -10.28 -10.05 -16.75
N GLN A 13 -10.84 -10.72 -17.77
CA GLN A 13 -10.21 -10.76 -19.09
C GLN A 13 -10.28 -9.39 -19.74
N SER A 14 -11.48 -8.84 -19.88
CA SER A 14 -11.69 -7.54 -20.52
C SER A 14 -10.94 -6.44 -19.78
N GLU A 15 -10.90 -6.50 -18.45
CA GLU A 15 -10.23 -5.49 -17.64
C GLU A 15 -8.70 -5.59 -17.73
N ALA A 16 -8.14 -6.81 -17.72
CA ALA A 16 -6.71 -7.01 -17.96
C ALA A 16 -6.29 -6.51 -19.35
N GLU A 17 -7.08 -6.77 -20.40
CA GLU A 17 -6.82 -6.26 -21.75
C GLU A 17 -6.83 -4.73 -21.81
N ARG A 18 -7.79 -4.08 -21.11
CA ARG A 18 -7.88 -2.63 -21.00
C ARG A 18 -6.65 -2.03 -20.32
N ILE A 19 -6.20 -2.63 -19.21
CA ILE A 19 -5.02 -2.17 -18.48
C ILE A 19 -3.74 -2.39 -19.30
N CYS A 20 -3.60 -3.55 -19.97
CA CYS A 20 -2.45 -3.80 -20.84
C CYS A 20 -2.37 -2.79 -21.99
N LEU A 21 -3.51 -2.41 -22.58
CA LEU A 21 -3.55 -1.37 -23.61
C LEU A 21 -3.12 -0.01 -23.04
N PHE A 22 -3.57 0.35 -21.83
CA PHE A 22 -3.12 1.56 -21.14
C PHE A 22 -1.59 1.56 -20.96
N ILE A 23 -1.03 0.50 -20.36
CA ILE A 23 0.41 0.37 -20.12
C ILE A 23 1.20 0.54 -21.44
N LYS A 24 0.79 -0.17 -22.50
CA LYS A 24 1.45 -0.11 -23.80
C LYS A 24 1.42 1.31 -24.38
N ASN A 25 0.28 2.00 -24.28
CA ASN A 25 0.13 3.38 -24.77
C ASN A 25 0.99 4.36 -23.98
N GLN A 26 1.08 4.22 -22.65
CA GLN A 26 1.93 5.08 -21.81
C GLN A 26 3.41 4.91 -22.14
N VAL A 27 3.89 3.67 -22.28
CA VAL A 27 5.28 3.38 -22.67
C VAL A 27 5.62 4.02 -24.03
N LEU A 28 4.73 3.90 -25.01
CA LEU A 28 4.93 4.46 -26.36
C LEU A 28 4.91 6.00 -26.37
N SER A 29 3.90 6.60 -25.74
CA SER A 29 3.70 8.07 -25.75
C SER A 29 4.79 8.82 -24.99
N MET A 30 5.32 8.23 -23.90
CA MET A 30 6.45 8.80 -23.15
C MET A 30 7.83 8.40 -23.70
N HIS A 31 7.87 7.73 -24.86
CA HIS A 31 9.09 7.32 -25.55
C HIS A 31 10.06 6.51 -24.67
N ARG A 32 9.51 5.62 -23.84
CA ARG A 32 10.28 4.72 -22.97
C ARG A 32 10.44 3.35 -23.59
N LYS A 33 11.48 2.63 -23.14
CA LYS A 33 11.86 1.31 -23.66
C LYS A 33 11.26 0.16 -22.87
N GLY A 34 10.80 0.39 -21.64
CA GLY A 34 10.30 -0.63 -20.74
C GLY A 34 9.79 -0.06 -19.41
N ILE A 35 9.67 -0.92 -18.41
CA ILE A 35 9.14 -0.62 -17.08
C ILE A 35 10.09 -1.13 -15.99
N VAL A 36 10.33 -0.29 -14.99
CA VAL A 36 10.87 -0.64 -13.68
C VAL A 36 9.72 -0.73 -12.69
N ILE A 37 9.71 -1.77 -11.86
CA ILE A 37 8.70 -1.94 -10.80
C ILE A 37 9.35 -2.44 -9.51
N GLY A 38 8.99 -1.83 -8.38
CA GLY A 38 9.32 -2.33 -7.05
C GLY A 38 8.47 -3.56 -6.71
N LEU A 39 9.09 -4.73 -6.59
CA LEU A 39 8.40 -5.97 -6.28
C LEU A 39 8.53 -6.30 -4.78
N SER A 40 7.49 -5.99 -4.03
CA SER A 40 7.47 -6.07 -2.56
C SER A 40 7.06 -7.43 -1.99
N GLY A 41 6.52 -8.33 -2.82
CA GLY A 41 5.92 -9.58 -2.34
C GLY A 41 4.47 -9.43 -1.86
N GLY A 42 3.88 -8.24 -2.04
CA GLY A 42 2.45 -7.99 -1.89
C GLY A 42 1.68 -8.19 -3.20
N VAL A 43 0.35 -8.25 -3.10
CA VAL A 43 -0.54 -8.54 -4.25
C VAL A 43 -0.52 -7.45 -5.32
N ASP A 44 -0.45 -6.18 -4.93
CA ASP A 44 -0.55 -5.07 -5.89
C ASP A 44 0.67 -5.01 -6.81
N SER A 45 1.89 -5.13 -6.24
CA SER A 45 3.12 -5.15 -7.03
C SER A 45 3.24 -6.41 -7.89
N ALA A 46 2.79 -7.56 -7.39
CA ALA A 46 2.73 -8.80 -8.17
C ALA A 46 1.79 -8.70 -9.37
N LEU A 47 0.60 -8.11 -9.17
CA LEU A 47 -0.38 -7.87 -10.23
C LEU A 47 0.15 -6.86 -11.27
N SER A 48 0.66 -5.71 -10.83
CA SER A 48 1.24 -4.70 -11.73
C SER A 48 2.42 -5.25 -12.54
N ALA A 49 3.25 -6.13 -11.96
CA ALA A 49 4.32 -6.82 -12.68
C ALA A 49 3.74 -7.77 -13.76
N ALA A 50 2.75 -8.59 -13.41
CA ALA A 50 2.11 -9.51 -14.35
C ALA A 50 1.44 -8.77 -15.53
N LEU A 51 0.72 -7.67 -15.24
CA LEU A 51 0.09 -6.81 -16.24
C LEU A 51 1.13 -6.15 -17.16
N SER A 52 2.25 -5.69 -16.59
CA SER A 52 3.36 -5.11 -17.36
C SER A 52 3.98 -6.13 -18.31
N VAL A 53 4.23 -7.36 -17.83
CA VAL A 53 4.75 -8.45 -18.66
C VAL A 53 3.78 -8.79 -19.79
N LYS A 54 2.48 -8.91 -19.48
CA LYS A 54 1.44 -9.18 -20.48
C LYS A 54 1.34 -8.05 -21.53
N ALA A 55 1.56 -6.80 -21.13
CA ALA A 55 1.42 -5.63 -21.99
C ALA A 55 2.60 -5.42 -22.95
N ILE A 56 3.84 -5.55 -22.46
CA ILE A 56 5.04 -5.14 -23.21
C ILE A 56 6.11 -6.23 -23.35
N GLY A 57 5.88 -7.40 -22.75
CA GLY A 57 6.80 -8.53 -22.77
C GLY A 57 7.84 -8.48 -21.64
N ARG A 58 8.21 -9.66 -21.13
CA ARG A 58 9.10 -9.82 -19.96
C ARG A 58 10.48 -9.16 -20.10
N GLU A 59 11.04 -9.14 -21.31
CA GLU A 59 12.36 -8.55 -21.60
C GLU A 59 12.39 -7.03 -21.39
N LYS A 60 11.21 -6.39 -21.28
CA LYS A 60 11.05 -4.96 -21.05
C LYS A 60 10.59 -4.62 -19.63
N VAL A 61 10.65 -5.58 -18.71
CA VAL A 61 10.25 -5.40 -17.31
C VAL A 61 11.41 -5.76 -16.40
N LEU A 62 11.87 -4.78 -15.62
CA LEU A 62 12.87 -4.96 -14.57
C LEU A 62 12.18 -4.86 -13.20
N ALA A 63 12.23 -5.92 -12.42
CA ALA A 63 11.74 -5.91 -11.04
C ALA A 63 12.87 -5.59 -10.06
N LEU A 64 12.64 -4.64 -9.17
CA LEU A 64 13.56 -4.29 -8.09
C LEU A 64 13.04 -4.80 -6.75
N LEU A 65 13.85 -5.58 -6.06
CA LEU A 65 13.62 -5.98 -4.68
C LEU A 65 14.44 -5.04 -3.80
N LEU A 66 13.76 -4.29 -2.95
CA LEU A 66 14.36 -3.18 -2.18
C LEU A 66 14.21 -3.41 -0.67
N PRO A 67 14.79 -4.50 -0.12
CA PRO A 67 14.71 -4.78 1.29
C PRO A 67 15.52 -3.79 2.12
N ASP A 68 15.07 -3.59 3.35
CA ASP A 68 15.84 -3.01 4.43
C ASP A 68 16.02 -4.02 5.57
N LYS A 69 16.85 -3.72 6.57
CA LYS A 69 17.17 -4.64 7.68
C LYS A 69 15.95 -5.14 8.48
N GLU A 70 14.81 -4.47 8.35
CA GLU A 70 13.56 -4.82 9.03
C GLU A 70 12.50 -5.37 8.06
N SER A 71 12.80 -5.48 6.77
CA SER A 71 11.89 -6.08 5.80
C SER A 71 11.70 -7.57 6.06
N SER A 72 10.49 -8.06 5.84
CA SER A 72 10.18 -9.48 6.01
C SER A 72 10.93 -10.36 5.01
N THR A 73 11.58 -11.40 5.51
CA THR A 73 12.22 -12.44 4.68
C THR A 73 11.20 -13.17 3.80
N GLN A 74 9.97 -13.35 4.30
CA GLN A 74 8.87 -13.97 3.56
C GLN A 74 8.43 -13.10 2.38
N SER A 75 8.35 -11.77 2.56
CA SER A 75 8.06 -10.84 1.47
C SER A 75 9.09 -10.96 0.34
N ALA A 76 10.38 -11.03 0.70
CA ALA A 76 11.46 -11.20 -0.28
C ALA A 76 11.37 -12.55 -1.01
N GLU A 77 11.09 -13.65 -0.29
CA GLU A 77 10.89 -14.97 -0.90
C GLU A 77 9.76 -14.95 -1.93
N PHE A 78 8.61 -14.37 -1.57
CA PHE A 78 7.43 -14.30 -2.44
C PHE A 78 7.68 -13.43 -3.68
N ALA A 79 8.35 -12.29 -3.51
CA ALA A 79 8.77 -11.44 -4.62
C ALA A 79 9.66 -12.20 -5.62
N ILE A 80 10.67 -12.94 -5.13
CA ILE A 80 11.56 -13.75 -5.97
C ILE A 80 10.77 -14.84 -6.71
N ARG A 81 9.87 -15.55 -6.01
CA ARG A 81 9.05 -16.61 -6.61
C ARG A 81 8.12 -16.06 -7.69
N GLN A 82 7.47 -14.93 -7.44
CA GLN A 82 6.62 -14.27 -8.43
C GLN A 82 7.42 -13.80 -9.65
N ALA A 83 8.60 -13.20 -9.45
CA ALA A 83 9.45 -12.79 -10.56
C ALA A 83 9.94 -13.97 -11.41
N LYS A 84 10.28 -15.10 -10.77
CA LYS A 84 10.65 -16.35 -11.46
C LYS A 84 9.50 -16.89 -12.30
N LEU A 85 8.27 -16.87 -11.76
CA LEU A 85 7.08 -17.28 -12.50
C LEU A 85 6.87 -16.41 -13.76
N LEU A 86 7.06 -15.10 -13.63
CA LEU A 86 6.95 -14.14 -14.72
C LEU A 86 8.15 -14.16 -15.70
N GLN A 87 9.25 -14.81 -15.31
CA GLN A 87 10.51 -14.87 -16.07
C GLN A 87 11.05 -13.46 -16.41
N ILE A 88 10.98 -12.54 -15.45
CA ILE A 88 11.50 -11.17 -15.58
C ILE A 88 12.87 -11.03 -14.92
N GLU A 89 13.66 -10.08 -15.40
CA GLU A 89 14.91 -9.70 -14.76
C GLU A 89 14.63 -9.13 -13.37
N THR A 90 15.47 -9.49 -12.39
CA THR A 90 15.38 -8.98 -11.02
C THR A 90 16.71 -8.41 -10.57
N MET A 91 16.64 -7.34 -9.77
CA MET A 91 17.78 -6.82 -9.04
C MET A 91 17.41 -6.60 -7.58
N THR A 92 18.27 -7.06 -6.67
CA THR A 92 18.09 -6.81 -5.23
C THR A 92 19.07 -5.73 -4.78
N ILE A 93 18.55 -4.67 -4.17
CA ILE A 93 19.33 -3.56 -3.64
C ILE A 93 18.95 -3.37 -2.17
N ASP A 94 19.89 -3.66 -1.27
CA ASP A 94 19.72 -3.35 0.15
C ASP A 94 19.75 -1.83 0.35
N ILE A 95 18.63 -1.26 0.79
CA ILE A 95 18.51 0.18 1.06
C ILE A 95 18.89 0.55 2.49
N THR A 96 19.25 -0.42 3.33
CA THR A 96 19.65 -0.20 4.73
C THR A 96 20.74 0.86 4.89
N PRO A 97 21.83 0.88 4.10
CA PRO A 97 22.90 1.85 4.29
C PRO A 97 22.43 3.30 4.12
N VAL A 98 21.54 3.56 3.15
CA VAL A 98 20.97 4.90 2.91
C VAL A 98 20.09 5.32 4.08
N LEU A 99 19.25 4.39 4.56
CA LEU A 99 18.36 4.64 5.69
C LEU A 99 19.12 4.86 7.00
N GLN A 100 20.22 4.13 7.22
CA GLN A 100 21.13 4.33 8.34
C GLN A 100 21.85 5.67 8.25
N ALA A 101 22.38 6.04 7.08
CA ALA A 101 23.05 7.33 6.88
C ALA A 101 22.09 8.51 7.12
N PHE A 102 20.81 8.38 6.76
CA PHE A 102 19.79 9.38 7.08
C PHE A 102 19.40 9.38 8.58
N GLY A 103 19.76 8.34 9.34
CA GLY A 103 19.36 8.14 10.73
C GLY A 103 17.88 7.79 10.88
N THR A 104 17.29 7.09 9.89
CA THR A 104 15.87 6.72 9.87
C THR A 104 15.47 5.90 11.10
N TYR A 105 16.24 4.86 11.40
CA TYR A 105 16.00 3.97 12.55
C TYR A 105 16.21 4.70 13.87
N GLU A 106 17.31 5.45 14.00
CA GLU A 106 17.63 6.21 15.21
C GLU A 106 16.51 7.20 15.57
N LYS A 107 16.01 7.97 14.59
CA LYS A 107 14.93 8.95 14.79
C LYS A 107 13.64 8.28 15.25
N ARG A 108 13.27 7.15 14.65
CA ARG A 108 12.10 6.36 15.06
C ARG A 108 12.28 5.79 16.46
N ASP A 109 13.42 5.16 16.71
CA ASP A 109 13.71 4.47 17.97
C ASP A 109 13.84 5.46 19.13
N ALA A 110 14.27 6.71 18.87
CA ALA A 110 14.24 7.79 19.86
C ALA A 110 12.82 8.08 20.36
N VAL A 111 11.81 8.03 19.49
CA VAL A 111 10.40 8.17 19.90
C VAL A 111 9.98 7.03 20.82
N ALA A 112 10.30 5.79 20.44
CA ALA A 112 9.98 4.61 21.24
C ALA A 112 10.73 4.63 22.60
N LYS A 113 12.02 4.98 22.61
CA LYS A 113 12.85 5.11 23.81
C LYS A 113 12.38 6.19 24.77
N ALA A 114 11.85 7.31 24.26
CA ALA A 114 11.30 8.36 25.09
C ALA A 114 10.05 7.90 25.88
N ILE A 115 9.34 6.89 25.37
CA ILE A 115 8.16 6.30 25.99
C ILE A 115 8.53 5.10 26.88
N TYR A 116 9.39 4.23 26.36
CA TYR A 116 9.88 3.00 26.98
C TYR A 116 11.42 3.04 27.00
N PRO A 117 12.05 3.57 28.07
CA PRO A 117 13.51 3.72 28.14
C PRO A 117 14.32 2.44 27.93
N GLU A 118 13.71 1.28 28.14
CA GLU A 118 14.27 -0.04 27.88
C GLU A 118 14.30 -0.46 26.41
N PHE A 119 13.60 0.27 25.52
CA PHE A 119 13.54 -0.04 24.10
C PHE A 119 14.95 0.02 23.47
N GLY A 120 15.40 -1.09 22.90
CA GLY A 120 16.78 -1.21 22.45
C GLY A 120 16.98 -2.26 21.36
N GLU A 121 18.18 -2.81 21.30
CA GLU A 121 18.53 -3.84 20.32
C GLU A 121 17.61 -5.07 20.44
N GLY A 122 17.17 -5.61 19.30
CA GLY A 122 16.25 -6.75 19.22
C GLY A 122 14.78 -6.43 19.51
N TYR A 123 14.45 -5.21 19.95
CA TYR A 123 13.06 -4.79 20.07
C TYR A 123 12.45 -4.57 18.69
N MET A 124 11.18 -4.94 18.56
CA MET A 124 10.36 -4.61 17.41
C MET A 124 9.28 -3.60 17.80
N LEU A 125 8.78 -2.85 16.83
CA LEU A 125 7.63 -1.97 17.04
C LEU A 125 6.69 -1.96 15.86
N LYS A 126 5.42 -1.63 16.13
CA LYS A 126 4.42 -1.22 15.16
C LYS A 126 3.54 -0.13 15.74
N ILE A 127 2.83 0.58 14.89
CA ILE A 127 1.73 1.44 15.30
C ILE A 127 0.43 0.97 14.65
N THR A 128 -0.70 1.14 15.35
CA THR A 128 -2.03 0.73 14.89
C THR A 128 -3.08 1.79 15.21
N LEU A 129 -4.20 1.76 14.48
CA LEU A 129 -5.40 2.53 14.84
C LEU A 129 -6.38 1.66 15.62
N PRO A 130 -7.34 2.26 16.36
CA PRO A 130 -8.37 1.49 17.04
C PRO A 130 -9.17 0.67 16.03
N SER A 131 -9.17 -0.65 16.19
CA SER A 131 -9.91 -1.56 15.31
C SER A 131 -11.42 -1.46 15.52
N ASP A 132 -12.17 -2.09 14.61
CA ASP A 132 -13.61 -2.27 14.71
C ASP A 132 -14.36 -0.93 14.73
N ILE A 133 -14.07 -0.11 13.71
CA ILE A 133 -14.70 1.20 13.57
C ILE A 133 -16.22 1.10 13.42
N LEU A 134 -16.76 -0.02 12.95
CA LEU A 134 -18.21 -0.20 12.86
C LEU A 134 -18.87 -0.18 14.24
N ASN A 135 -18.30 -0.89 15.22
CA ASN A 135 -18.95 -1.08 16.52
C ASN A 135 -18.42 -0.17 17.63
N LYS A 136 -17.27 0.51 17.43
CA LYS A 136 -16.66 1.37 18.45
C LYS A 136 -16.51 2.81 17.96
N ASP A 137 -17.22 3.74 18.62
CA ASP A 137 -16.91 5.16 18.48
C ASP A 137 -15.68 5.50 19.31
N GLY A 138 -14.71 6.18 18.72
CA GLY A 138 -13.48 6.53 19.40
C GLY A 138 -12.70 7.58 18.64
N LEU A 139 -11.86 8.32 19.37
CA LEU A 139 -10.92 9.25 18.77
C LEU A 139 -9.90 8.50 17.92
N ASN A 140 -9.52 9.07 16.78
CA ASN A 140 -8.45 8.55 15.96
C ASN A 140 -7.11 8.89 16.62
N PHE A 141 -6.48 7.90 17.25
CA PHE A 141 -5.13 8.01 17.79
C PHE A 141 -4.33 6.75 17.46
N PHE A 142 -3.05 6.91 17.19
CA PHE A 142 -2.17 5.77 16.99
C PHE A 142 -1.77 5.16 18.33
N THR A 143 -1.70 3.83 18.38
CA THR A 143 -1.18 3.07 19.52
C THR A 143 0.17 2.50 19.13
N LEU A 144 1.22 2.80 19.90
CA LEU A 144 2.51 2.14 19.78
C LEU A 144 2.44 0.78 20.46
N THR A 145 2.89 -0.24 19.76
CA THR A 145 3.12 -1.58 20.29
C THR A 145 4.61 -1.89 20.16
N THR A 146 5.26 -2.26 21.26
CA THR A 146 6.64 -2.75 21.27
C THR A 146 6.68 -4.21 21.69
N VAL A 147 7.54 -4.99 21.05
CA VAL A 147 7.79 -6.39 21.36
C VAL A 147 9.26 -6.54 21.73
N ASP A 148 9.54 -7.02 22.94
CA ASP A 148 10.91 -7.26 23.39
C ASP A 148 11.48 -8.58 22.81
N PRO A 149 12.79 -8.86 22.96
CA PRO A 149 13.40 -10.10 22.46
C PRO A 149 12.85 -11.39 23.10
N GLN A 150 12.16 -11.29 24.24
CA GLN A 150 11.49 -12.41 24.91
C GLN A 150 10.04 -12.59 24.44
N GLY A 151 9.54 -11.71 23.59
CA GLY A 151 8.18 -11.72 23.06
C GLY A 151 7.15 -11.00 23.94
N ASN A 152 7.57 -10.29 24.99
CA ASN A 152 6.63 -9.52 25.81
C ASN A 152 6.17 -8.28 25.06
N ILE A 153 4.87 -7.98 25.19
CA ILE A 153 4.22 -6.89 24.46
C ILE A 153 3.87 -5.77 25.43
N LYS A 154 4.22 -4.54 25.06
CA LYS A 154 3.72 -3.31 25.69
C LYS A 154 3.00 -2.45 24.67
N THR A 155 1.94 -1.78 25.12
CA THR A 155 1.18 -0.85 24.27
C THR A 155 0.93 0.47 24.98
N THR A 156 0.93 1.57 24.21
CA THR A 156 0.53 2.88 24.71
C THR A 156 -0.03 3.74 23.60
N ARG A 157 -0.90 4.69 23.96
CA ARG A 157 -1.40 5.71 23.03
C ARG A 157 -0.29 6.72 22.73
N LEU A 158 -0.12 7.05 21.46
CA LEU A 158 0.74 8.12 21.00
C LEU A 158 0.00 9.46 20.95
N ASN A 159 0.73 10.54 21.25
CA ASN A 159 0.34 11.88 20.84
C ASN A 159 0.70 12.13 19.36
N ASN A 160 0.27 13.27 18.81
CA ASN A 160 0.47 13.58 17.39
C ASN A 160 1.94 13.69 17.00
N GLU A 161 2.77 14.33 17.83
CA GLU A 161 4.20 14.51 17.56
C GLU A 161 4.93 13.15 17.51
N GLN A 162 4.66 12.27 18.47
CA GLN A 162 5.23 10.92 18.52
C GLN A 162 4.80 10.08 17.31
N ALA A 163 3.51 10.10 16.97
CA ALA A 163 3.02 9.39 15.80
C ALA A 163 3.66 9.92 14.51
N GLN A 164 3.75 11.25 14.36
CA GLN A 164 4.39 11.88 13.20
C GLN A 164 5.88 11.54 13.10
N GLY A 165 6.60 11.46 14.22
CA GLY A 165 8.01 11.04 14.23
C GLY A 165 8.21 9.62 13.68
N ILE A 166 7.36 8.67 14.09
CA ILE A 166 7.41 7.29 13.58
C ILE A 166 6.98 7.23 12.11
N ILE A 167 5.89 7.90 11.73
CA ILE A 167 5.40 7.96 10.35
C ILE A 167 6.44 8.60 9.42
N ALA A 168 7.13 9.66 9.86
CA ALA A 168 8.18 10.31 9.09
C ALA A 168 9.32 9.34 8.75
N ALA A 169 9.75 8.51 9.71
CA ALA A 169 10.75 7.48 9.47
C ALA A 169 10.25 6.40 8.49
N THR A 170 9.00 5.95 8.62
CA THR A 170 8.37 5.06 7.64
C THR A 170 8.38 5.67 6.24
N CYS A 171 7.95 6.92 6.09
CA CYS A 171 7.94 7.64 4.81
C CYS A 171 9.33 7.74 4.17
N THR A 172 10.40 7.89 4.95
CA THR A 172 11.77 7.86 4.43
C THR A 172 12.08 6.53 3.75
N LYS A 173 11.65 5.39 4.31
CA LYS A 173 11.81 4.07 3.66
C LYS A 173 11.20 4.05 2.26
N HIS A 174 9.96 4.51 2.12
CA HIS A 174 9.29 4.57 0.81
C HIS A 174 10.01 5.49 -0.18
N ARG A 175 10.46 6.67 0.28
CA ARG A 175 11.19 7.64 -0.56
C ARG A 175 12.54 7.10 -1.02
N THR A 176 13.25 6.35 -0.17
CA THR A 176 14.49 5.68 -0.57
C THR A 176 14.21 4.62 -1.65
N ARG A 177 13.11 3.86 -1.54
CA ARG A 177 12.71 2.92 -2.61
C ARG A 177 12.41 3.63 -3.92
N MET A 178 11.67 4.74 -3.87
CA MET A 178 11.40 5.60 -5.03
C MET A 178 12.69 6.08 -5.70
N MET A 179 13.64 6.63 -4.92
CA MET A 179 14.92 7.09 -5.44
C MET A 179 15.67 5.98 -6.18
N THR A 180 15.70 4.77 -5.61
CA THR A 180 16.34 3.62 -6.26
C THR A 180 15.62 3.23 -7.54
N GLN A 181 14.28 3.19 -7.55
CA GLN A 181 13.49 2.89 -8.76
C GLN A 181 13.79 3.88 -9.89
N TYR A 182 13.81 5.18 -9.59
CA TYR A 182 14.11 6.21 -10.59
C TYR A 182 15.54 6.12 -11.12
N TYR A 183 16.53 5.82 -10.27
CA TYR A 183 17.91 5.61 -10.74
C TYR A 183 17.99 4.54 -11.84
N TYR A 184 17.36 3.38 -11.64
CA TYR A 184 17.36 2.30 -12.64
C TYR A 184 16.46 2.59 -13.83
N SER A 185 15.35 3.30 -13.62
CA SER A 185 14.44 3.75 -14.65
C SER A 185 15.15 4.69 -15.64
N GLU A 186 15.82 5.73 -15.12
CA GLU A 186 16.57 6.70 -15.91
C GLU A 186 17.74 6.05 -16.65
N LYS A 187 18.51 5.20 -15.95
CA LYS A 187 19.63 4.45 -16.54
C LYS A 187 19.19 3.58 -17.73
N SER A 188 17.97 3.04 -17.69
CA SER A 188 17.45 2.11 -18.69
C SER A 188 16.51 2.77 -19.71
N ASN A 189 16.19 4.06 -19.54
CA ASN A 189 15.11 4.77 -20.22
C ASN A 189 13.75 4.03 -20.12
N TYR A 190 13.41 3.58 -18.92
CA TYR A 190 12.15 2.89 -18.59
C TYR A 190 11.17 3.86 -17.90
N LEU A 191 9.93 3.42 -17.65
CA LEU A 191 8.99 4.09 -16.74
C LEU A 191 9.06 3.46 -15.37
N VAL A 192 8.84 4.22 -14.30
CA VAL A 192 8.50 3.66 -13.00
C VAL A 192 7.01 3.35 -12.96
N CYS A 193 6.65 2.08 -12.74
CA CYS A 193 5.28 1.61 -12.62
C CYS A 193 4.88 1.52 -11.15
N GLY A 194 3.81 2.23 -10.79
CA GLY A 194 3.20 2.20 -9.48
C GLY A 194 2.26 1.02 -9.26
N THR A 195 1.86 0.91 -8.01
CA THR A 195 1.10 -0.24 -7.49
C THR A 195 0.00 0.21 -6.54
N THR A 196 -0.35 1.49 -6.52
CA THR A 196 -1.38 2.00 -5.62
C THR A 196 -2.75 1.63 -6.18
N ASN A 197 -3.60 1.01 -5.35
CA ASN A 197 -4.98 0.68 -5.71
C ASN A 197 -5.97 1.81 -5.32
N ARG A 198 -7.24 1.70 -5.72
CA ARG A 198 -8.27 2.71 -5.48
C ARG A 198 -8.52 2.95 -4.00
N SER A 199 -8.54 1.88 -3.21
CA SER A 199 -8.80 1.94 -1.77
C SER A 199 -7.72 2.76 -1.06
N GLU A 200 -6.46 2.54 -1.42
CA GLU A 200 -5.30 3.32 -0.96
C GLU A 200 -5.35 4.76 -1.48
N ALA A 201 -5.60 4.97 -2.78
CA ALA A 201 -5.56 6.28 -3.42
C ALA A 201 -6.62 7.24 -2.86
N ILE A 202 -7.86 6.78 -2.68
CA ILE A 202 -8.96 7.61 -2.15
C ILE A 202 -8.70 7.99 -0.68
N GLN A 203 -8.21 7.03 0.11
CA GLN A 203 -8.01 7.22 1.54
C GLN A 203 -6.67 7.90 1.86
N GLY A 204 -5.71 7.88 0.93
CA GLY A 204 -4.37 8.44 1.10
C GLY A 204 -3.40 7.51 1.84
N LEU A 205 -3.53 6.19 1.65
CA LEU A 205 -2.57 5.20 2.13
C LEU A 205 -1.45 5.01 1.10
N PHE A 206 -0.64 6.04 0.91
CA PHE A 206 0.58 6.00 0.11
C PHE A 206 1.47 7.18 0.51
N VAL A 207 2.76 7.11 0.21
CA VAL A 207 3.69 8.21 0.49
C VAL A 207 3.87 9.06 -0.77
N LYS A 208 3.51 10.34 -0.69
CA LYS A 208 3.82 11.32 -1.76
C LYS A 208 5.34 11.39 -1.97
N TYR A 209 5.76 11.22 -3.22
CA TYR A 209 7.17 11.06 -3.62
C TYR A 209 7.87 9.85 -2.99
N GLY A 210 7.12 8.88 -2.47
CA GLY A 210 7.59 7.56 -2.07
C GLY A 210 7.04 6.54 -3.05
N ASP A 211 6.28 5.56 -2.56
CA ASP A 211 5.57 4.59 -3.39
C ASP A 211 4.58 5.23 -4.37
N GLY A 212 4.00 6.40 -4.05
CA GLY A 212 3.19 7.18 -5.00
C GLY A 212 3.99 8.11 -5.92
N GLY A 213 5.33 8.09 -5.86
CA GLY A 213 6.20 8.81 -6.79
C GLY A 213 6.53 7.91 -7.97
N VAL A 214 5.71 7.94 -9.02
CA VAL A 214 5.82 7.05 -10.18
C VAL A 214 5.39 7.76 -11.47
N ASP A 215 5.64 7.14 -12.62
CA ASP A 215 5.24 7.70 -13.92
C ASP A 215 3.84 7.22 -14.35
N ILE A 216 3.45 5.99 -13.97
CA ILE A 216 2.13 5.42 -14.26
C ILE A 216 1.57 4.65 -13.07
N GLU A 217 0.25 4.64 -12.94
CA GLU A 217 -0.48 3.85 -11.94
C GLU A 217 -1.55 3.00 -12.63
N PRO A 218 -1.22 1.76 -13.08
CA PRO A 218 -2.12 0.96 -13.92
C PRO A 218 -3.33 0.40 -13.19
N ILE A 219 -3.32 0.38 -11.85
CA ILE A 219 -4.35 -0.27 -11.03
C ILE A 219 -5.04 0.67 -10.03
N THR A 220 -4.76 1.98 -10.05
CA THR A 220 -5.35 2.96 -9.12
C THR A 220 -6.87 3.12 -9.26
N HIS A 221 -7.49 2.67 -10.36
CA HIS A 221 -8.95 2.64 -10.50
C HIS A 221 -9.61 1.38 -9.92
N LEU A 222 -8.84 0.38 -9.48
CA LEU A 222 -9.34 -0.88 -8.95
C LEU A 222 -9.36 -0.86 -7.42
N TYR A 223 -10.48 -1.24 -6.80
CA TYR A 223 -10.48 -1.53 -5.37
C TYR A 223 -9.67 -2.79 -5.05
N LYS A 224 -9.26 -2.98 -3.79
CA LYS A 224 -8.44 -4.13 -3.38
C LYS A 224 -9.08 -5.48 -3.75
N ASN A 225 -10.40 -5.60 -3.60
CA ASN A 225 -11.14 -6.80 -3.98
C ASN A 225 -11.07 -7.09 -5.50
N GLN A 226 -10.96 -6.06 -6.34
CA GLN A 226 -10.75 -6.22 -7.78
C GLN A 226 -9.30 -6.55 -8.12
N VAL A 227 -8.35 -6.02 -7.35
CA VAL A 227 -6.93 -6.41 -7.43
C VAL A 227 -6.77 -7.91 -7.18
N PHE A 228 -7.41 -8.47 -6.15
CA PHE A 228 -7.37 -9.91 -5.88
C PHE A 228 -7.98 -10.74 -7.03
N GLN A 229 -9.15 -10.34 -7.55
CA GLN A 229 -9.77 -11.02 -8.71
C GLN A 229 -8.84 -11.08 -9.93
N LEU A 230 -8.15 -9.97 -10.24
CA LEU A 230 -7.21 -9.93 -11.37
C LEU A 230 -5.90 -10.68 -11.07
N ALA A 231 -5.41 -10.64 -9.83
CA ALA A 231 -4.23 -11.37 -9.40
C ALA A 231 -4.43 -12.88 -9.55
N GLU A 232 -5.59 -13.40 -9.11
CA GLU A 232 -5.99 -14.80 -9.32
C GLU A 232 -6.06 -15.14 -10.82
N TYR A 233 -6.76 -14.30 -11.61
CA TYR A 233 -6.92 -14.51 -13.05
C TYR A 233 -5.57 -14.55 -13.81
N LEU A 234 -4.62 -13.69 -13.44
CA LEU A 234 -3.29 -13.62 -14.07
C LEU A 234 -2.28 -14.59 -13.47
N GLY A 235 -2.68 -15.43 -12.51
CA GLY A 235 -1.84 -16.47 -11.93
C GLY A 235 -0.74 -15.93 -11.01
N VAL A 236 -1.02 -14.87 -10.24
CA VAL A 236 -0.17 -14.51 -9.09
C VAL A 236 -0.13 -15.70 -8.12
N ILE A 237 1.03 -15.95 -7.50
CA ILE A 237 1.19 -17.13 -6.65
C ILE A 237 0.19 -17.15 -5.48
N PRO A 238 -0.38 -18.32 -5.11
CA PRO A 238 -1.39 -18.41 -4.06
C PRO A 238 -0.96 -17.87 -2.69
N GLU A 239 0.33 -17.96 -2.37
CA GLU A 239 0.88 -17.46 -1.11
C GLU A 239 0.85 -15.93 -0.98
N ILE A 240 0.91 -15.20 -2.12
CA ILE A 240 0.71 -13.75 -2.12
C ILE A 240 -0.79 -13.42 -1.95
N ILE A 241 -1.66 -14.18 -2.63
CA ILE A 241 -3.12 -13.95 -2.63
C ILE A 241 -3.73 -14.23 -1.24
N SER A 242 -3.26 -15.29 -0.57
CA SER A 242 -3.77 -15.70 0.75
C SER A 242 -3.19 -14.89 1.93
N ARG A 243 -2.14 -14.09 1.70
CA ARG A 243 -1.52 -13.28 2.74
C ARG A 243 -2.33 -12.01 2.98
N ALA A 244 -2.56 -11.70 4.25
CA ALA A 244 -3.18 -10.43 4.63
C ALA A 244 -2.34 -9.23 4.12
N PRO A 245 -2.95 -8.22 3.48
CA PRO A 245 -2.25 -7.01 3.04
C PRO A 245 -1.53 -6.31 4.20
N CYS A 246 -0.29 -5.91 3.94
CA CYS A 246 0.65 -5.44 4.93
C CYS A 246 1.60 -4.41 4.28
N PRO A 247 1.91 -3.31 4.97
CA PRO A 247 2.80 -2.28 4.41
C PRO A 247 4.28 -2.71 4.42
N ASP A 248 4.65 -3.71 5.23
CA ASP A 248 6.03 -4.20 5.43
C ASP A 248 7.04 -3.08 5.77
N THR A 249 6.59 -2.10 6.55
CA THR A 249 7.36 -0.90 6.92
C THR A 249 7.85 -0.87 8.36
N TYR A 250 7.21 -1.64 9.23
CA TYR A 250 7.48 -1.72 10.66
C TYR A 250 8.25 -3.01 10.98
N SER A 251 9.04 -3.00 12.05
CA SER A 251 9.79 -4.20 12.47
C SER A 251 8.89 -5.28 13.08
N ALA A 252 7.76 -4.91 13.69
CA ALA A 252 6.75 -5.85 14.12
C ALA A 252 5.67 -6.03 13.03
N PRO A 253 5.15 -7.26 12.80
CA PRO A 253 4.11 -7.52 11.80
C PRO A 253 2.81 -6.74 12.06
N VAL A 254 2.29 -6.08 11.03
CA VAL A 254 1.03 -5.32 11.06
C VAL A 254 0.32 -5.41 9.72
N THR A 255 -1.01 -5.41 9.70
CA THR A 255 -1.78 -5.38 8.44
C THR A 255 -2.26 -3.96 8.10
N ASP A 256 -2.64 -3.73 6.85
CA ASP A 256 -3.26 -2.45 6.47
C ASP A 256 -4.58 -2.21 7.21
N GLU A 257 -5.28 -3.28 7.57
CA GLU A 257 -6.50 -3.23 8.38
C GLU A 257 -6.20 -2.76 9.81
N GLU A 258 -5.15 -3.26 10.45
CA GLU A 258 -4.74 -2.87 11.80
C GLU A 258 -4.18 -1.44 11.85
N TRP A 259 -3.34 -1.09 10.86
CA TRP A 259 -2.61 0.17 10.84
C TRP A 259 -3.47 1.34 10.37
N TYR A 260 -4.32 1.14 9.37
CA TYR A 260 -4.91 2.26 8.63
C TYR A 260 -6.42 2.14 8.39
N PHE A 261 -6.89 1.03 7.78
CA PHE A 261 -8.27 0.92 7.31
C PHE A 261 -9.28 0.58 8.39
N ARG A 262 -8.86 -0.10 9.47
CA ARG A 262 -9.66 -0.41 10.67
C ARG A 262 -10.85 -1.36 10.43
N MET A 263 -10.93 -1.96 9.24
CA MET A 263 -11.93 -2.96 8.86
C MET A 263 -11.40 -3.86 7.73
N PRO A 264 -12.00 -5.05 7.53
CA PRO A 264 -11.64 -5.95 6.43
C PRO A 264 -11.93 -5.37 5.04
N PHE A 265 -11.08 -5.70 4.06
CA PHE A 265 -11.21 -5.20 2.68
C PHE A 265 -12.55 -5.55 2.00
N GLU A 266 -13.12 -6.73 2.32
CA GLU A 266 -14.43 -7.15 1.82
C GLU A 266 -15.53 -6.12 2.13
N GLN A 267 -15.50 -5.55 3.33
CA GLN A 267 -16.46 -4.51 3.76
C GLN A 267 -15.99 -3.11 3.37
N LEU A 268 -14.70 -2.84 3.52
CA LEU A 268 -14.10 -1.55 3.20
C LEU A 268 -14.44 -1.10 1.79
N ASP A 269 -14.17 -1.93 0.79
CA ASP A 269 -14.26 -1.52 -0.60
C ASP A 269 -15.71 -1.31 -1.03
N LEU A 270 -16.66 -2.13 -0.52
CA LEU A 270 -18.09 -1.94 -0.79
C LEU A 270 -18.61 -0.64 -0.16
N LEU A 271 -18.21 -0.34 1.08
CA LEU A 271 -18.58 0.90 1.75
C LEU A 271 -17.91 2.11 1.10
N LEU A 272 -16.66 1.97 0.67
CA LEU A 272 -15.92 3.03 0.00
C LEU A 272 -16.51 3.34 -1.38
N TYR A 273 -16.90 2.32 -2.13
CA TYR A 273 -17.67 2.46 -3.38
C TYR A 273 -18.99 3.18 -3.13
N ALA A 274 -19.74 2.77 -2.10
CA ALA A 274 -21.01 3.40 -1.75
C ALA A 274 -20.84 4.88 -1.40
N TRP A 275 -19.81 5.21 -0.63
CA TRP A 275 -19.47 6.58 -0.25
C TRP A 275 -19.10 7.43 -1.46
N GLU A 276 -18.20 6.92 -2.31
CA GLU A 276 -17.72 7.62 -3.51
C GLU A 276 -18.85 7.84 -4.53
N SER A 277 -19.68 6.82 -4.75
CA SER A 277 -20.80 6.85 -5.68
C SER A 277 -22.04 7.55 -5.11
N ARG A 278 -21.96 8.05 -3.87
CA ARG A 278 -23.04 8.74 -3.15
C ARG A 278 -24.33 7.93 -3.09
N ILE A 279 -24.20 6.63 -2.82
CA ILE A 279 -25.33 5.73 -2.61
C ILE A 279 -26.09 6.16 -1.34
N GLU A 280 -27.42 6.15 -1.42
CA GLU A 280 -28.29 6.50 -0.29
C GLU A 280 -28.03 5.59 0.92
N ILE A 281 -27.88 6.18 2.11
CA ILE A 281 -27.52 5.43 3.33
C ILE A 281 -28.53 4.31 3.62
N SER A 282 -29.82 4.53 3.35
CA SER A 282 -30.84 3.50 3.53
C SER A 282 -30.62 2.28 2.62
N GLU A 283 -30.12 2.49 1.40
CA GLU A 283 -29.77 1.39 0.49
C GLU A 283 -28.52 0.65 0.98
N VAL A 284 -27.50 1.39 1.44
CA VAL A 284 -26.29 0.81 2.02
C VAL A 284 -26.61 -0.04 3.25
N CYS A 285 -27.42 0.48 4.18
CA CYS A 285 -27.86 -0.25 5.38
C CYS A 285 -28.54 -1.56 5.02
N ARG A 286 -29.45 -1.54 4.03
CA ARG A 286 -30.17 -2.72 3.57
C ARG A 286 -29.23 -3.76 2.95
N VAL A 287 -28.31 -3.34 2.08
CA VAL A 287 -27.41 -4.26 1.34
C VAL A 287 -26.31 -4.81 2.22
N MET A 288 -25.72 -3.96 3.07
CA MET A 288 -24.60 -4.33 3.94
C MET A 288 -25.05 -4.91 5.29
N GLU A 289 -26.36 -4.89 5.58
CA GLU A 289 -26.93 -5.33 6.86
C GLU A 289 -26.34 -4.56 8.06
N LEU A 290 -26.15 -3.25 7.87
CA LEU A 290 -25.60 -2.33 8.86
C LEU A 290 -26.66 -1.33 9.33
N THR A 291 -26.46 -0.78 10.52
CA THR A 291 -27.27 0.33 11.03
C THR A 291 -26.86 1.65 10.37
N GLU A 292 -27.78 2.62 10.36
CA GLU A 292 -27.50 3.96 9.84
C GLU A 292 -26.33 4.64 10.57
N ASP A 293 -26.21 4.43 11.88
CA ASP A 293 -25.11 4.96 12.68
C ASP A 293 -23.76 4.33 12.30
N GLN A 294 -23.73 3.02 12.03
CA GLN A 294 -22.52 2.34 11.56
C GLN A 294 -22.06 2.91 10.20
N VAL A 295 -22.98 3.06 9.25
CA VAL A 295 -22.67 3.61 7.92
C VAL A 295 -22.18 5.06 8.02
N LYS A 296 -22.90 5.92 8.76
CA LYS A 296 -22.50 7.33 8.96
C LYS A 296 -21.12 7.44 9.61
N ARG A 297 -20.82 6.59 10.58
CA ARG A 297 -19.53 6.56 11.27
C ARG A 297 -18.39 6.22 10.32
N VAL A 298 -18.57 5.22 9.46
CA VAL A 298 -17.57 4.84 8.45
C VAL A 298 -17.40 5.94 7.40
N PHE A 299 -18.50 6.50 6.89
CA PHE A 299 -18.44 7.59 5.90
C PHE A 299 -17.75 8.85 6.45
N ARG A 300 -17.95 9.14 7.74
CA ARG A 300 -17.22 10.22 8.43
C ARG A 300 -15.72 9.93 8.51
N ASP A 301 -15.30 8.69 8.80
CA ASP A 301 -13.89 8.30 8.79
C ASP A 301 -13.26 8.43 7.39
N PHE A 302 -13.97 7.97 6.36
CA PHE A 302 -13.54 8.12 4.97
C PHE A 302 -13.39 9.58 4.56
N ALA A 303 -14.38 10.42 4.87
CA ALA A 303 -14.32 11.85 4.58
C ALA A 303 -13.16 12.53 5.31
N ASN A 304 -12.94 12.19 6.58
CA ASN A 304 -11.84 12.75 7.37
C ASN A 304 -10.47 12.36 6.80
N LYS A 305 -10.26 11.09 6.47
CA LYS A 305 -9.03 10.60 5.84
C LYS A 305 -8.81 11.27 4.49
N HIS A 306 -9.80 11.19 3.61
CA HIS A 306 -9.75 11.78 2.27
C HIS A 306 -9.41 13.28 2.30
N ASN A 307 -10.09 14.06 3.15
CA ASN A 307 -9.83 15.49 3.26
C ASN A 307 -8.42 15.79 3.81
N ALA A 308 -7.96 15.01 4.79
CA ALA A 308 -6.62 15.17 5.37
C ALA A 308 -5.51 14.80 4.38
N THR A 309 -5.77 13.88 3.44
CA THR A 309 -4.78 13.33 2.52
C THR A 309 -4.91 13.83 1.08
N LEU A 310 -5.93 14.64 0.76
CA LEU A 310 -6.19 15.13 -0.59
C LEU A 310 -4.95 15.76 -1.25
N HIS A 311 -4.19 16.53 -0.48
CA HIS A 311 -2.95 17.19 -0.91
C HIS A 311 -1.84 16.22 -1.38
N LEU A 312 -1.90 14.93 -1.01
CA LEU A 312 -0.94 13.92 -1.44
C LEU A 312 -1.09 13.61 -2.94
N SER A 313 -2.32 13.64 -3.44
CA SER A 313 -2.68 13.32 -4.83
C SER A 313 -2.66 14.52 -5.79
N GLN A 314 -2.36 15.72 -5.27
CA GLN A 314 -2.37 16.96 -6.06
C GLN A 314 -0.96 17.42 -6.40
N MET A 315 -0.81 18.00 -7.59
CA MET A 315 0.37 18.78 -7.93
C MET A 315 0.53 19.94 -6.93
N PRO A 316 1.77 20.36 -6.62
CA PRO A 316 1.99 21.55 -5.81
C PRO A 316 1.18 22.74 -6.36
N PRO A 317 0.43 23.48 -5.53
CA PRO A 317 -0.28 24.67 -5.99
C PRO A 317 0.71 25.66 -6.63
N THR A 318 0.39 26.14 -7.84
CA THR A 318 1.19 27.15 -8.55
C THR A 318 0.36 28.41 -8.76
N LEU A 319 1.01 29.58 -8.64
CA LEU A 319 0.41 30.83 -9.08
C LEU A 319 0.37 30.82 -10.61
N VAL A 320 -0.80 31.03 -11.21
CA VAL A 320 -1.01 31.14 -12.66
C VAL A 320 -1.25 32.60 -13.02
#